data_AF-A0A3D4YNI9-F1
#
_entry.id   AF-A0A3D4YNI9-F1
#
_cell.length_a   1.000
_cell.length_b   1.000
_cell.length_c   1.000
_cell.angle_alpha   90.00
_cell.angle_beta   90.00
_cell.angle_gamma   90.00
#
_symmetry.space_group_name_H-M   'P 1'
#
loop_
_entity.id
_entity.type
_entity.pdbx_description
1 polymer ?
#
loop_
_entity_poly.entity_id
_entity_poly.type
_entity_poly.pdbx_seq_one_letter_code
_entity_poly.pdbx_strand_id
1 'polypeptide(L)'
;MTDPPPRPRRRRYGRIILVLLILCVVGWIVWLVISAFSTPKVSYAPDDARAPEGTRIKVEVLNATKTKGLARRATLYLRDRGFDVVGSGNVTEQRATTIVYDRSSHPDWARLVARAMNAPIATRPDSSRYLDVTVLIGADWRPPPLPFHP
;
A
#
# COMPACT_ATOMS: atom_id res chain seq x y z
N MET A 1 17.54 -58.51 -53.59
CA MET A 1 17.23 -58.46 -52.15
C MET A 1 17.37 -57.00 -51.71
N THR A 2 16.31 -56.20 -51.76
CA THR A 2 16.35 -54.76 -51.42
C THR A 2 15.77 -54.55 -50.02
N ASP A 3 16.58 -54.01 -49.12
CA ASP A 3 16.21 -53.73 -47.73
C ASP A 3 15.21 -52.54 -47.66
N PRO A 4 14.15 -52.58 -46.84
CA PRO A 4 13.19 -51.48 -46.77
C PRO A 4 13.76 -50.28 -45.98
N PRO A 5 13.36 -49.05 -46.32
CA PRO A 5 13.89 -47.86 -45.64
C PRO A 5 13.45 -47.79 -44.17
N PRO A 6 14.30 -47.29 -43.26
CA PRO A 6 13.98 -47.22 -41.83
C PRO A 6 12.82 -46.25 -41.58
N ARG A 7 11.83 -46.71 -40.81
CA ARG A 7 10.63 -45.91 -40.48
C ARG A 7 11.00 -44.69 -39.62
N PRO A 8 10.48 -43.49 -39.90
CA PRO A 8 10.87 -42.28 -39.17
C PRO A 8 10.37 -42.33 -37.72
N ARG A 9 11.29 -42.13 -36.78
CA ARG A 9 11.11 -42.11 -35.31
C ARG A 9 10.38 -40.83 -34.83
N ARG A 10 9.41 -40.33 -35.59
CA ARG A 10 8.77 -39.00 -35.48
C ARG A 10 7.83 -38.85 -34.27
N ARG A 11 7.38 -39.96 -33.67
CA ARG A 11 6.34 -39.95 -32.61
C ARG A 11 6.81 -39.50 -31.22
N ARG A 12 8.11 -39.65 -30.89
CA ARG A 12 8.62 -39.30 -29.55
C ARG A 12 8.84 -37.79 -29.40
N TYR A 13 9.34 -37.13 -30.44
CA TYR A 13 9.60 -35.69 -30.43
C TYR A 13 8.31 -34.86 -30.36
N GLY A 14 7.22 -35.30 -31.01
CA GLY A 14 5.93 -34.59 -30.95
C GLY A 14 5.34 -34.49 -29.54
N ARG A 15 5.49 -35.55 -28.72
CA ARG A 15 5.07 -35.54 -27.31
C ARG A 15 5.93 -34.61 -26.45
N ILE A 16 7.23 -34.58 -26.69
CA ILE A 16 8.15 -33.69 -25.96
C ILE A 16 7.85 -32.22 -26.30
N ILE A 17 7.62 -31.92 -27.58
CA ILE A 17 7.26 -30.56 -28.03
C ILE A 17 5.93 -30.11 -27.41
N LEU A 18 4.93 -30.98 -27.35
CA LEU A 18 3.64 -30.67 -26.72
C LEU A 18 3.80 -30.35 -25.22
N VAL A 19 4.58 -31.16 -24.50
CA VAL A 19 4.83 -30.96 -23.06
C VAL A 19 5.57 -29.64 -22.82
N LEU A 20 6.57 -29.31 -23.64
CA LEU A 20 7.28 -28.03 -23.54
C LEU A 20 6.36 -26.84 -23.83
N LEU A 21 5.48 -26.95 -24.84
CA LEU A 21 4.49 -25.92 -25.14
C LEU A 21 3.53 -25.68 -23.96
N ILE A 22 3.04 -26.76 -23.35
CA ILE A 22 2.16 -26.68 -22.19
C ILE A 22 2.89 -26.02 -21.01
N LEU A 23 4.15 -26.38 -20.74
CA LEU A 23 4.95 -25.76 -19.68
C LEU A 23 5.20 -24.27 -19.93
N CYS A 24 5.46 -23.87 -21.18
CA CYS A 24 5.59 -22.46 -21.54
C CYS A 24 4.29 -21.68 -21.32
N VAL A 25 3.14 -22.25 -21.71
CA VAL A 25 1.82 -21.63 -21.52
C VAL A 25 1.48 -21.51 -20.04
N VAL A 26 1.73 -22.56 -19.23
CA VAL A 26 1.52 -22.52 -17.77
C VAL A 26 2.43 -21.48 -17.12
N GLY A 27 3.71 -21.43 -17.50
CA GLY A 27 4.65 -20.41 -17.01
C GLY A 27 4.20 -18.99 -17.37
N TRP A 28 3.70 -18.78 -18.58
CA TRP A 28 3.15 -17.50 -19.03
C TRP A 28 1.89 -17.10 -18.23
N ILE A 29 0.97 -18.05 -18.00
CA ILE A 29 -0.23 -17.81 -17.19
C ILE A 29 0.14 -17.48 -15.74
N VAL A 30 1.07 -18.24 -15.14
CA VAL A 30 1.56 -17.97 -13.77
C VAL A 30 2.21 -16.59 -13.69
N TRP A 31 3.02 -16.22 -14.68
CA TRP A 31 3.60 -14.88 -14.77
C TRP A 31 2.52 -13.78 -14.91
N LEU A 32 1.51 -13.99 -15.76
CA LEU A 32 0.38 -13.08 -15.91
C LEU A 32 -0.36 -12.89 -14.58
N VAL A 33 -0.67 -14.00 -13.89
CA VAL A 33 -1.34 -13.98 -12.59
C VAL A 33 -0.50 -13.22 -11.56
N ILE A 34 0.80 -13.50 -11.44
CA ILE A 34 1.71 -12.81 -10.50
C ILE A 34 1.82 -11.31 -10.84
N SER A 35 1.89 -10.96 -12.13
CA SER A 35 2.00 -9.57 -12.59
C SER A 35 0.74 -8.76 -12.27
N ALA A 36 -0.45 -9.38 -12.35
CA ALA A 36 -1.71 -8.74 -12.01
C ALA A 36 -1.85 -8.45 -10.50
N PHE A 37 -1.15 -9.21 -9.64
CA PHE A 37 -1.19 -9.02 -8.19
C PHE A 37 -0.20 -7.97 -7.65
N SER A 38 0.68 -7.38 -8.47
CA SER A 38 1.86 -6.63 -7.97
C SER A 38 2.00 -5.19 -8.44
N THR A 39 0.91 -4.43 -8.62
CA THR A 39 1.02 -2.96 -8.70
C THR A 39 0.25 -2.29 -7.56
N PRO A 40 0.92 -1.97 -6.43
CA PRO A 40 0.37 -0.99 -5.50
C PRO A 40 0.26 0.32 -6.28
N LYS A 41 -0.97 0.69 -6.67
CA LYS A 41 -1.24 2.02 -7.19
C LYS A 41 -0.83 2.99 -6.09
N VAL A 42 0.25 3.74 -6.32
CA VAL A 42 0.57 4.91 -5.52
C VAL A 42 -0.49 5.95 -5.90
N SER A 43 -1.70 5.81 -5.34
CA SER A 43 -2.71 6.85 -5.41
C SER A 43 -2.25 7.94 -4.44
N TYR A 44 -1.62 8.97 -4.99
CA TYR A 44 -1.47 10.22 -4.27
C TYR A 44 -2.87 10.71 -3.91
N ALA A 45 -3.08 11.02 -2.64
CA ALA A 45 -4.36 11.54 -2.21
C ALA A 45 -4.72 12.81 -2.98
N PRO A 46 -6.00 12.99 -3.33
CA PRO A 46 -6.45 14.17 -4.06
C PRO A 46 -6.16 15.44 -3.25
N ASP A 47 -5.90 16.55 -3.96
CA ASP A 47 -5.47 17.82 -3.35
C ASP A 47 -6.51 18.43 -2.39
N ASP A 48 -7.76 17.97 -2.46
CA ASP A 48 -8.88 18.39 -1.60
C ASP A 48 -8.87 17.71 -0.22
N ALA A 49 -8.01 16.71 0.02
CA ALA A 49 -7.87 16.04 1.30
C ALA A 49 -7.05 16.89 2.31
N ARG A 50 -7.56 18.10 2.61
CA ARG A 50 -6.95 19.09 3.50
C ARG A 50 -7.85 19.37 4.70
N ALA A 51 -7.24 19.83 5.79
CA ALA A 51 -8.01 20.34 6.92
C ALA A 51 -8.76 21.62 6.52
N PRO A 52 -10.02 21.81 6.97
CA PRO A 52 -10.75 23.06 6.73
C PRO A 52 -10.04 24.25 7.36
N GLU A 53 -10.10 25.42 6.70
CA GLU A 53 -9.52 26.65 7.25
C GLU A 53 -10.09 26.96 8.64
N GLY A 54 -9.22 27.33 9.58
CA GLY A 54 -9.59 27.64 10.97
C GLY A 54 -9.92 26.43 11.84
N THR A 55 -9.97 25.21 11.30
CA THR A 55 -10.22 23.98 12.07
C THR A 55 -8.91 23.25 12.34
N ARG A 56 -8.57 23.08 13.62
CA ARG A 56 -7.38 22.30 14.04
C ARG A 56 -7.77 20.85 14.31
N ILE A 57 -7.54 19.99 13.33
CA ILE A 57 -7.72 18.54 13.47
C ILE A 57 -6.43 17.97 14.07
N LYS A 58 -6.48 17.51 15.32
CA LYS A 58 -5.32 16.98 16.04
C LYS A 58 -5.03 15.54 15.66
N VAL A 59 -3.89 15.32 15.04
CA VAL A 59 -3.48 14.01 14.53
C VAL A 59 -2.24 13.50 15.26
N GLU A 60 -2.27 12.24 15.68
CA GLU A 60 -1.10 11.49 16.12
C GLU A 60 -0.65 10.53 15.01
N VAL A 61 0.65 10.47 14.74
CA VAL A 61 1.21 9.57 13.70
C VAL A 61 2.11 8.52 14.35
N LEU A 62 1.75 7.25 14.21
CA LEU A 62 2.46 6.13 14.78
C LEU A 62 3.00 5.21 13.70
N ASN A 63 4.31 5.03 13.66
CA ASN A 63 4.94 4.09 12.75
C ASN A 63 4.82 2.66 13.27
N ALA A 64 4.04 1.84 12.56
CA ALA A 64 3.88 0.41 12.81
C ALA A 64 4.78 -0.41 11.86
N THR A 65 5.96 0.10 11.52
CA THR A 65 6.93 -0.60 10.65
C THR A 65 8.33 -0.52 11.26
N LYS A 66 9.25 -1.31 10.71
CA LYS A 66 10.69 -1.24 11.04
C LYS A 66 11.41 -0.11 10.31
N THR A 67 10.75 0.57 9.37
CA THR A 67 11.36 1.60 8.53
C THR A 67 11.50 2.90 9.32
N LYS A 68 12.75 3.32 9.55
CA LYS A 68 13.04 4.56 10.27
C LYS A 68 12.58 5.78 9.48
N GLY A 69 12.05 6.78 10.18
CA GLY A 69 11.69 8.08 9.59
C GLY A 69 10.35 8.15 8.87
N LEU A 70 9.59 7.04 8.75
CA LEU A 70 8.27 7.07 8.11
C LEU A 70 7.28 7.96 8.85
N ALA A 71 7.21 7.87 10.19
CA ALA A 71 6.37 8.76 11.00
C ALA A 71 6.70 10.24 10.72
N ARG A 72 7.98 10.61 10.68
CA ARG A 72 8.40 11.99 10.38
C ARG A 72 7.96 12.44 8.99
N ARG A 73 8.08 11.58 7.98
CA ARG A 73 7.64 11.91 6.61
C ARG A 73 6.11 12.04 6.53
N ALA A 74 5.37 11.18 7.21
CA ALA A 74 3.91 11.29 7.32
C ALA A 74 3.48 12.55 8.07
N THR A 75 4.20 12.94 9.13
CA THR A 75 3.97 14.20 9.85
C THR A 75 4.11 15.40 8.93
N LEU A 76 5.19 15.49 8.15
CA LEU A 76 5.39 16.59 7.20
C LEU A 76 4.29 16.60 6.13
N TYR A 77 3.96 15.43 5.60
CA TYR A 77 2.92 15.25 4.58
C TYR A 77 1.53 15.72 5.03
N LEU A 78 1.15 15.41 6.27
CA LEU A 78 -0.12 15.82 6.84
C LEU A 78 -0.13 17.31 7.24
N ARG A 79 0.98 17.84 7.75
CA ARG A 79 1.09 19.27 8.08
C ARG A 79 1.00 20.16 6.85
N ASP A 80 1.60 19.75 5.73
CA ASP A 80 1.48 20.41 4.43
C ASP A 80 0.01 20.52 3.95
N ARG A 81 -0.85 19.62 4.44
CA ARG A 81 -2.31 19.61 4.17
C ARG A 81 -3.15 20.32 5.22
N GLY A 82 -2.50 21.02 6.16
CA GLY A 82 -3.17 21.79 7.21
C GLY A 82 -3.60 20.99 8.44
N PHE A 83 -3.27 19.70 8.53
CA PHE A 83 -3.56 18.92 9.73
C PHE A 83 -2.61 19.28 10.88
N ASP A 84 -3.14 19.38 12.10
CA ASP A 84 -2.36 19.68 13.29
C ASP A 84 -1.77 18.37 13.86
N VAL A 85 -0.60 17.98 13.36
CA VAL A 85 0.08 16.79 13.87
C VAL A 85 0.74 17.12 15.22
N VAL A 86 0.09 16.69 16.30
CA VAL A 86 0.50 16.98 17.69
C VAL A 86 1.54 15.99 18.22
N GLY A 87 1.66 14.80 17.62
CA GLY A 87 2.58 13.76 18.06
C GLY A 87 3.00 12.83 16.94
N SER A 88 4.24 12.33 17.03
CA SER A 88 4.74 11.28 16.14
C SER A 88 5.60 10.28 16.90
N GLY A 89 5.45 8.98 16.64
CA GLY A 89 6.18 7.93 17.36
C GLY A 89 6.29 6.62 16.60
N ASN A 90 6.78 5.59 17.29
CA ASN A 90 6.76 4.21 16.81
C ASN A 90 5.93 3.36 17.77
N VAL A 91 5.30 2.32 17.24
CA VAL A 91 4.60 1.32 18.04
C VAL A 91 5.26 -0.05 17.87
N THR A 92 5.14 -0.90 18.89
CA THR A 92 5.71 -2.25 18.87
C THR A 92 4.97 -3.17 17.89
N GLU A 93 3.67 -2.95 17.70
CA GLU A 93 2.85 -3.68 16.74
C GLU A 93 3.30 -3.33 15.31
N GLN A 94 3.59 -4.36 14.51
CA GLN A 94 3.92 -4.18 13.11
C GLN A 94 2.70 -4.40 12.23
N ARG A 95 2.53 -3.56 11.21
CA ARG A 95 1.41 -3.64 10.26
C ARG A 95 1.88 -3.57 8.82
N ALA A 96 1.27 -4.43 8.01
CA ALA A 96 1.41 -4.36 6.56
C ALA A 96 0.61 -3.19 5.98
N THR A 97 -0.54 -2.87 6.57
CA THR A 97 -1.51 -1.90 6.04
C THR A 97 -1.65 -0.69 6.95
N THR A 98 -1.70 0.49 6.34
CA THR A 98 -1.93 1.77 7.01
C THR A 98 -3.38 1.90 7.41
N ILE A 99 -3.65 2.38 8.62
CA ILE A 99 -5.00 2.53 9.14
C ILE A 99 -5.17 3.86 9.85
N VAL A 100 -6.34 4.47 9.70
CA VAL A 100 -6.72 5.70 10.38
C VAL A 100 -7.75 5.36 11.45
N TYR A 101 -7.42 5.66 12.71
CA TYR A 101 -8.34 5.53 13.82
C TYR A 101 -9.05 6.85 14.07
N ASP A 102 -10.38 6.82 14.00
CA ASP A 102 -11.21 7.90 14.52
C ASP A 102 -11.28 7.78 16.04
N ARG A 103 -10.74 8.79 16.74
CA ARG A 103 -10.72 8.87 18.20
C ARG A 103 -11.81 9.79 18.74
N SER A 104 -12.32 10.67 17.88
CA SER A 104 -13.32 11.69 18.20
C SER A 104 -14.75 11.25 17.85
N SER A 105 -15.71 12.12 18.14
CA SER A 105 -17.07 12.03 17.62
C SER A 105 -17.24 12.71 16.25
N HIS A 106 -16.14 13.03 15.55
CA HIS A 106 -16.13 13.75 14.27
C HIS A 106 -15.60 12.87 13.13
N PRO A 107 -16.41 11.93 12.61
CA PRO A 107 -15.96 10.98 11.58
C PRO A 107 -15.53 11.66 10.28
N ASP A 108 -16.00 12.88 10.01
CA ASP A 108 -15.55 13.67 8.85
C ASP A 108 -14.07 14.02 8.90
N TRP A 109 -13.52 14.27 10.09
CA TRP A 109 -12.10 14.58 10.26
C TRP A 109 -11.25 13.34 9.99
N ALA A 110 -11.67 12.18 10.51
CA ALA A 110 -11.03 10.92 10.19
C ALA A 110 -11.08 10.62 8.68
N ARG A 111 -12.19 10.92 8.00
CA ARG A 111 -12.32 10.77 6.53
C ARG A 111 -11.34 11.64 5.76
N LEU A 112 -11.12 12.89 6.18
CA LEU A 112 -10.13 13.76 5.55
C LEU A 112 -8.72 13.17 5.64
N VAL A 113 -8.35 12.71 6.84
CA VAL A 113 -7.04 12.08 7.06
C VAL A 113 -6.93 10.74 6.29
N ALA A 114 -7.97 9.93 6.26
CA ALA A 114 -7.97 8.66 5.52
C ALA A 114 -7.87 8.86 4.02
N ARG A 115 -8.55 9.87 3.47
CA ARG A 115 -8.39 10.29 2.08
C ARG A 115 -6.96 10.73 1.81
N ALA A 116 -6.39 11.58 2.68
CA ALA A 116 -4.99 12.02 2.60
C ALA A 116 -4.00 10.84 2.64
N MET A 117 -4.26 9.83 3.45
CA MET A 117 -3.37 8.68 3.60
C MET A 117 -3.67 7.53 2.62
N ASN A 118 -4.75 7.64 1.84
CA ASN A 118 -5.34 6.55 1.05
C ASN A 118 -5.47 5.25 1.86
N ALA A 119 -6.08 5.36 3.05
CA ALA A 119 -6.13 4.30 4.05
C ALA A 119 -7.56 4.05 4.57
N PRO A 120 -7.90 2.82 4.99
CA PRO A 120 -9.16 2.53 5.65
C PRO A 120 -9.27 3.22 7.02
N ILE A 121 -10.51 3.48 7.42
CA ILE A 121 -10.86 4.06 8.72
C ILE A 121 -11.37 2.96 9.64
N ALA A 122 -10.96 2.99 10.90
CA ALA A 122 -11.57 2.22 11.97
C ALA A 122 -11.95 3.14 13.13
N THR A 123 -13.16 3.01 13.65
CA THR A 123 -13.59 3.80 14.80
C THR A 123 -13.04 3.16 16.08
N ARG A 124 -12.30 3.94 16.87
CA ARG A 124 -11.79 3.50 18.18
C ARG A 124 -11.83 4.70 19.14
N PRO A 125 -13.03 5.00 19.70
CA PRO A 125 -13.21 6.18 20.54
C PRO A 125 -12.26 6.17 21.73
N ASP A 126 -11.55 7.27 21.92
CA ASP A 126 -10.61 7.43 23.03
C ASP A 126 -10.48 8.92 23.37
N SER A 127 -11.45 9.43 24.12
CA SER A 127 -11.53 10.83 24.53
C SER A 127 -10.46 11.25 25.54
N SER A 128 -9.74 10.29 26.14
CA SER A 128 -8.76 10.55 27.18
C SER A 128 -7.49 11.26 26.67
N ARG A 129 -7.20 11.14 25.36
CA ARG A 129 -5.96 11.63 24.76
C ARG A 129 -6.08 13.01 24.10
N TYR A 130 -7.27 13.62 24.07
CA TYR A 130 -7.52 14.88 23.35
C TYR A 130 -7.00 14.84 21.88
N LEU A 131 -7.08 13.67 21.27
CA LEU A 131 -6.72 13.42 19.87
C LEU A 131 -8.00 13.24 19.06
N ASP A 132 -8.00 13.78 17.84
CA ASP A 132 -9.11 13.57 16.92
C ASP A 132 -8.90 12.30 16.10
N VAL A 133 -7.66 12.10 15.65
CA VAL A 133 -7.30 11.02 14.74
C VAL A 133 -5.94 10.43 15.13
N THR A 134 -5.82 9.11 15.09
CA THR A 134 -4.52 8.42 15.14
C THR A 134 -4.26 7.72 13.82
N VAL A 135 -3.12 7.98 13.19
CA VAL A 135 -2.69 7.30 11.96
C VAL A 135 -1.65 6.25 12.33
N LEU A 136 -1.94 4.98 12.07
CA LEU A 136 -0.95 3.90 12.14
C LEU A 136 -0.40 3.64 10.74
N ILE A 137 0.88 3.96 10.53
CA ILE A 137 1.59 3.77 9.26
C ILE A 137 1.99 2.31 9.10
N GLY A 138 1.49 1.67 8.06
CA GLY A 138 1.86 0.32 7.63
C GLY A 138 2.93 0.32 6.53
N ALA A 139 3.39 -0.88 6.19
CA ALA A 139 4.42 -1.09 5.16
C ALA A 139 3.97 -0.73 3.72
N ASP A 140 2.66 -0.60 3.50
CA ASP A 140 2.02 -0.21 2.25
C ASP A 140 2.12 1.28 1.94
N TRP A 141 2.26 2.14 2.96
CA TRP A 141 2.28 3.58 2.75
C TRP A 141 3.64 4.05 2.24
N ARG A 142 3.60 4.75 1.11
CA ARG A 142 4.76 5.36 0.50
C ARG A 142 4.65 6.87 0.62
N PRO A 143 5.59 7.52 1.33
CA PRO A 143 5.63 8.97 1.39
C PRO A 143 5.82 9.55 -0.01
N PRO A 144 5.13 10.65 -0.35
CA PRO A 144 5.37 11.31 -1.63
C PRO A 144 6.82 11.81 -1.73
N PRO A 145 7.28 12.10 -2.96
CA PRO A 145 8.47 12.90 -3.15
C PRO A 145 8.31 14.19 -2.34
N LEU A 146 9.22 14.44 -1.40
CA LEU A 146 9.22 15.72 -0.70
C LEU A 146 9.49 16.80 -1.76
N PRO A 147 8.69 17.87 -1.84
CA PRO A 147 9.16 19.07 -2.52
C PRO A 147 10.47 19.49 -1.87
N PHE A 148 11.48 19.81 -2.70
CA PHE A 148 12.74 20.36 -2.22
C PHE A 148 12.45 21.72 -1.58
N HIS A 149 12.35 21.75 -0.25
CA HIS A 149 12.38 23.00 0.50
C HIS A 149 13.78 23.10 1.11
N PRO A 150 14.64 23.99 0.59
CA PRO A 150 15.96 24.28 1.17
C PRO A 150 15.86 24.89 2.57
#